data_AF-A0A954NYP9-F1
#
_entry.id   AF-A0A954NYP9-F1
#
_cell.length_a   1.000
_cell.length_b   1.000
_cell.length_c   1.000
_cell.angle_alpha   90.00
_cell.angle_beta   90.00
_cell.angle_gamma   90.00
#
_symmetry.space_group_name_H-M   'P 1'
#
loop_
_entity.id
_entity.type
_entity.pdbx_description
1 polymer ?
#
loop_
_entity_poly.entity_id
_entity_poly.type
_entity_poly.pdbx_seq_one_letter_code
_entity_poly.pdbx_strand_id
1 'polypeptide(L)'
;MTADSPTGPEGADETSPALSAGEAPGPYPRKPLWVRSLLWLIALTIMAAAVIYQRRTGPTYPLRGQFTIEGTAYRYRLIRSEWTTDDAKVIIPAPGEGVEATLHWRRYPTQEPLQEVQFTTEGDELTALLPAQPAAGKLEYHVIVRQGEKTIRIPESAEENVIIRFKDPVPGYVLWPHIIMMFFSVLIGMRAGLAALFAPGGMRRYAWIAFAGMTVGGMILGPIVQKYAFGAYWTGFPWGGDLTDNKMLIMWVAWLSACGAIGLHRRKKEGVGRAVVVVASIVMTVVYLIPHSMRGSELDYSQVEQGVDPSRAIGTGEE
;
A
#
# COMPACT_ATOMS: atom_id res chain seq x y z
N MET A 1 -50.10 44.76 76.16
CA MET A 1 -48.85 44.03 76.44
C MET A 1 -48.42 43.37 75.14
N THR A 2 -47.72 44.16 74.31
CA THR A 2 -46.33 43.93 73.80
C THR A 2 -46.33 42.94 72.63
N ALA A 3 -46.43 43.39 71.36
CA ALA A 3 -45.38 43.97 70.49
C ALA A 3 -44.23 42.95 70.25
N ASP A 4 -43.75 42.62 69.04
CA ASP A 4 -43.50 43.43 67.85
C ASP A 4 -43.25 42.51 66.61
N SER A 5 -43.38 43.05 65.39
CA SER A 5 -42.79 42.50 64.13
C SER A 5 -41.51 43.31 63.79
N PRO A 6 -40.85 43.24 62.60
CA PRO A 6 -40.56 42.20 61.58
C PRO A 6 -39.04 42.11 61.24
N THR A 7 -38.59 41.25 60.30
CA THR A 7 -37.57 41.55 59.25
C THR A 7 -37.28 40.32 58.35
N GLY A 8 -37.41 40.48 57.02
CA GLY A 8 -36.75 39.63 56.01
C GLY A 8 -35.23 39.93 55.90
N PRO A 9 -34.47 39.25 55.01
CA PRO A 9 -34.63 39.46 53.57
C PRO A 9 -34.44 38.22 52.66
N GLU A 10 -34.82 38.45 51.40
CA GLU A 10 -34.41 37.84 50.12
C GLU A 10 -33.11 37.00 50.07
N GLY A 11 -33.19 35.93 49.26
CA GLY A 11 -32.07 35.17 48.70
C GLY A 11 -32.61 33.91 48.01
N ALA A 12 -33.04 33.99 46.75
CA ALA A 12 -32.20 33.74 45.56
C ALA A 12 -31.81 32.26 45.40
N ASP A 13 -32.50 31.60 44.46
CA ASP A 13 -31.92 30.68 43.47
C ASP A 13 -31.25 29.40 43.98
N GLU A 14 -32.03 28.36 44.24
CA GLU A 14 -31.55 26.97 44.11
C GLU A 14 -32.02 26.39 42.77
N THR A 15 -31.34 26.79 41.70
CA THR A 15 -31.21 25.97 40.50
C THR A 15 -30.52 24.66 40.90
N SER A 16 -31.33 23.67 41.25
CA SER A 16 -30.89 22.28 41.33
C SER A 16 -30.25 21.91 39.98
N PRO A 17 -28.94 21.61 39.89
CA PRO A 17 -28.40 21.17 38.63
C PRO A 17 -28.98 19.79 38.40
N ALA A 18 -29.85 19.70 37.40
CA ALA A 18 -30.31 18.45 36.83
C ALA A 18 -29.10 17.54 36.69
N LEU A 19 -29.07 16.50 37.52
CA LEU A 19 -28.12 15.40 37.45
C LEU A 19 -28.26 14.83 36.03
N SER A 20 -27.39 15.31 35.13
CA SER A 20 -27.14 14.73 33.81
C SER A 20 -27.03 13.24 34.04
N ALA A 21 -28.05 12.49 33.60
CA ALA A 21 -28.15 11.05 33.72
C ALA A 21 -26.81 10.44 33.26
N GLY A 22 -25.99 10.09 34.25
CA GLY A 22 -24.68 9.54 34.05
C GLY A 22 -24.87 8.21 33.36
N GLU A 23 -24.52 8.16 32.08
CA GLU A 23 -24.30 6.92 31.35
C GLU A 23 -23.45 6.02 32.26
N ALA A 24 -24.02 4.92 32.73
CA ALA A 24 -23.42 4.06 33.75
C ALA A 24 -21.94 3.83 33.41
N PRO A 25 -20.99 4.12 34.33
CA PRO A 25 -19.58 4.05 34.02
C PRO A 25 -19.27 2.64 33.53
N GLY A 26 -18.87 2.53 32.27
CA GLY A 26 -18.46 1.26 31.71
C GLY A 26 -17.33 0.64 32.55
N PRO A 27 -17.09 -0.68 32.45
CA PRO A 27 -16.13 -1.40 33.29
C PRO A 27 -14.67 -0.93 33.14
N TYR A 28 -14.41 -0.01 32.21
CA TYR A 28 -13.12 0.63 32.02
C TYR A 28 -13.23 2.13 32.29
N PRO A 29 -12.47 2.68 33.25
CA PRO A 29 -12.43 4.11 33.46
C PRO A 29 -11.97 4.81 32.18
N ARG A 30 -12.63 5.92 31.85
CA ARG A 30 -12.26 6.74 30.69
C ARG A 30 -10.82 7.23 30.90
N LYS A 31 -9.89 6.77 30.05
CA LYS A 31 -8.52 7.28 30.04
C LYS A 31 -8.51 8.78 29.72
N PRO A 32 -7.57 9.55 30.30
CA PRO A 32 -7.47 10.99 30.09
C PRO A 32 -7.22 11.32 28.61
N LEU A 33 -7.59 12.53 28.20
CA LEU A 33 -7.56 12.96 26.80
C LEU A 33 -6.16 12.81 26.18
N TRP A 34 -5.10 13.16 26.92
CA TRP A 34 -3.72 13.06 26.42
C TRP A 34 -3.31 11.62 26.05
N VAL A 35 -3.76 10.61 26.80
CA VAL A 35 -3.52 9.19 26.46
C VAL A 35 -4.21 8.86 25.14
N ARG A 36 -5.45 9.33 24.94
CA ARG A 36 -6.19 9.06 23.69
C ARG A 36 -5.51 9.71 22.50
N SER A 37 -5.06 10.96 22.64
CA SER A 37 -4.32 11.69 21.62
C SER A 37 -2.98 11.02 21.31
N LEU A 38 -2.27 10.56 22.33
CA LEU A 38 -1.02 9.83 22.18
C LEU A 38 -1.22 8.52 21.39
N LEU A 39 -2.27 7.74 21.68
CA LEU A 39 -2.56 6.51 20.92
C LEU A 39 -2.90 6.78 19.45
N TRP A 40 -3.53 7.92 19.14
CA TRP A 40 -3.73 8.36 17.76
C TRP A 40 -2.44 8.77 17.07
N LEU A 41 -1.60 9.54 17.77
CA LEU A 41 -0.28 9.92 17.26
C LEU A 41 0.57 8.69 16.94
N ILE A 42 0.62 7.70 17.85
CA ILE A 42 1.35 6.46 17.64
C ILE A 42 0.76 5.68 16.45
N ALA A 43 -0.57 5.54 16.35
CA ALA A 43 -1.21 4.87 15.22
C ALA A 43 -0.86 5.55 13.88
N LEU A 44 -0.88 6.88 13.85
CA LEU A 44 -0.52 7.67 12.67
C LEU A 44 0.95 7.49 12.29
N THR A 45 1.86 7.49 13.27
CA THR A 45 3.29 7.27 13.02
C THR A 45 3.55 5.87 12.48
N ILE A 46 2.93 4.83 13.06
CA ILE A 46 3.06 3.44 12.57
C ILE A 46 2.55 3.34 11.13
N MET A 47 1.37 3.90 10.85
CA MET A 47 0.82 3.92 9.50
C MET A 47 1.78 4.64 8.54
N ALA A 48 2.22 5.86 8.86
CA ALA A 48 3.11 6.64 8.01
C ALA A 48 4.43 5.90 7.72
N ALA A 49 5.01 5.26 8.73
CA ALA A 49 6.21 4.43 8.56
C ALA A 49 5.95 3.25 7.60
N ALA A 50 4.82 2.55 7.76
CA ALA A 50 4.45 1.45 6.86
C ALA A 50 4.24 1.92 5.41
N VAL A 51 3.57 3.07 5.19
CA VAL A 51 3.39 3.64 3.85
C VAL A 51 4.72 4.00 3.20
N ILE A 52 5.61 4.65 3.95
CA ILE A 52 6.95 5.01 3.45
C ILE A 52 7.74 3.76 3.08
N TYR A 53 7.71 2.74 3.94
CA TYR A 53 8.37 1.47 3.70
C TYR A 53 7.84 0.81 2.41
N GLN A 54 6.52 0.64 2.30
CA GLN A 54 5.89 0.02 1.13
C GLN A 54 6.16 0.78 -0.17
N ARG A 55 6.15 2.11 -0.11
CA ARG A 55 6.43 2.92 -1.31
C ARG A 55 7.86 2.74 -1.77
N ARG A 56 8.82 2.54 -0.86
CA ARG A 56 10.24 2.35 -1.20
C ARG A 56 10.56 0.93 -1.67
N THR A 57 9.83 -0.07 -1.18
CA THR A 57 10.04 -1.49 -1.52
C THR A 57 9.12 -1.99 -2.63
N GLY A 58 8.15 -1.18 -3.05
CA GLY A 58 7.20 -1.52 -4.11
C GLY A 58 7.83 -1.56 -5.51
N PRO A 59 7.25 -2.33 -6.44
CA PRO A 59 7.82 -2.54 -7.77
C PRO A 59 7.66 -1.33 -8.67
N THR A 60 6.75 -0.41 -8.35
CA THR A 60 6.54 0.83 -9.11
C THR A 60 7.56 1.90 -8.73
N TYR A 61 8.33 1.70 -7.65
CA TYR A 61 9.34 2.67 -7.24
C TYR A 61 10.56 2.54 -8.14
N PRO A 62 10.99 3.61 -8.82
CA PRO A 62 12.10 3.54 -9.75
C PRO A 62 13.39 3.05 -9.09
N LEU A 63 14.16 2.22 -9.81
CA LEU A 63 15.48 1.80 -9.38
C LEU A 63 16.43 3.00 -9.49
N ARG A 64 17.12 3.33 -8.40
CA ARG A 64 18.04 4.46 -8.34
C ARG A 64 19.44 3.94 -8.08
N GLY A 65 20.39 4.56 -8.76
CA GLY A 65 21.80 4.36 -8.49
C GLY A 65 22.59 5.52 -9.05
N GLN A 66 23.89 5.32 -9.14
CA GLN A 66 24.81 6.25 -9.75
C GLN A 66 25.82 5.48 -10.59
N PHE A 67 26.33 6.12 -11.62
CA PHE A 67 27.50 5.66 -12.35
C PHE A 67 28.51 6.80 -12.44
N THR A 68 29.78 6.49 -12.60
CA THR A 68 30.85 7.49 -12.61
C THR A 68 31.54 7.49 -13.96
N ILE A 69 31.61 8.67 -14.59
CA ILE A 69 32.38 8.91 -15.81
C ILE A 69 33.36 10.05 -15.53
N GLU A 70 34.64 9.82 -15.82
CA GLU A 70 35.72 10.80 -15.62
C GLU A 70 35.77 11.41 -14.20
N GLY A 71 35.42 10.61 -13.18
CA GLY A 71 35.37 11.06 -11.79
C GLY A 71 34.13 11.87 -11.41
N THR A 72 33.24 12.16 -12.37
CA THR A 72 31.94 12.79 -12.14
C THR A 72 30.86 11.74 -11.94
N ALA A 73 30.12 11.84 -10.83
CA ALA A 73 29.05 10.90 -10.49
C ALA A 73 27.70 11.37 -11.05
N TYR A 74 27.08 10.52 -11.87
CA TYR A 74 25.80 10.75 -12.50
C TYR A 74 24.72 9.87 -11.87
N ARG A 75 23.66 10.48 -11.35
CA ARG A 75 22.55 9.77 -10.71
C ARG A 75 21.47 9.43 -11.73
N TYR A 76 21.05 8.17 -11.76
CA TYR A 76 20.01 7.70 -12.67
C TYR A 76 18.76 7.25 -11.91
N ARG A 77 17.66 7.14 -12.66
CA ARG A 77 16.38 6.65 -12.17
C ARG A 77 15.73 5.79 -13.25
N LEU A 78 15.90 4.48 -13.15
CA LEU A 78 15.30 3.52 -14.09
C LEU A 78 13.86 3.20 -13.67
N ILE A 79 12.93 3.40 -14.60
CA ILE A 79 11.50 3.18 -14.39
C ILE A 79 11.18 1.68 -14.24
N ARG A 80 10.13 1.36 -13.48
CA ARG A 80 9.72 -0.04 -13.22
C ARG A 80 8.23 -0.29 -13.41
N SER A 81 7.50 0.74 -13.84
CA SER A 81 6.12 0.60 -14.26
C SER A 81 5.77 1.64 -15.30
N GLU A 82 4.96 1.26 -16.28
CA GLU A 82 4.41 2.16 -17.30
C GLU A 82 2.95 1.79 -17.64
N TRP A 83 2.23 2.69 -18.27
CA TRP A 83 0.92 2.41 -18.85
C TRP A 83 1.02 1.58 -20.12
N THR A 84 -0.02 0.81 -20.42
CA THR A 84 -0.14 0.05 -21.68
C THR A 84 -0.35 0.94 -22.92
N THR A 85 -0.69 2.21 -22.71
CA THR A 85 -1.01 3.17 -23.77
C THR A 85 0.21 3.82 -24.41
N ASP A 86 1.38 3.70 -23.79
CA ASP A 86 2.56 4.47 -24.13
C ASP A 86 3.81 3.57 -24.13
N ASP A 87 4.75 3.87 -25.02
CA ASP A 87 6.09 3.32 -24.92
C ASP A 87 6.79 3.86 -23.67
N ALA A 88 7.53 3.00 -22.97
CA ALA A 88 8.16 3.38 -21.71
C ALA A 88 9.48 4.11 -21.97
N LYS A 89 9.53 5.39 -21.59
CA LYS A 89 10.70 6.25 -21.77
C LYS A 89 11.73 6.01 -20.66
N VAL A 90 12.82 5.34 -21.01
CA VAL A 90 13.98 5.15 -20.14
C VAL A 90 14.92 6.34 -20.29
N ILE A 91 15.29 6.96 -19.17
CA ILE A 91 16.09 8.20 -19.14
C ILE A 91 17.31 7.99 -18.25
N ILE A 92 18.47 8.37 -18.77
CA ILE A 92 19.70 8.54 -17.99
C ILE A 92 20.31 9.93 -18.27
N PRO A 93 21.03 10.54 -17.31
CA PRO A 93 21.70 11.82 -17.56
C PRO A 93 22.75 11.67 -18.67
N ALA A 94 22.85 12.67 -19.55
CA ALA A 94 23.86 12.75 -20.59
C ALA A 94 25.20 13.23 -19.99
N PRO A 95 26.26 12.40 -19.98
CA PRO A 95 27.49 12.74 -19.26
C PRO A 95 28.53 13.49 -20.11
N GLY A 96 28.17 13.95 -21.32
CA GLY A 96 29.02 14.75 -22.20
C GLY A 96 29.14 14.20 -23.63
N GLU A 97 29.95 14.84 -24.46
CA GLU A 97 30.22 14.41 -25.84
C GLU A 97 30.96 13.07 -25.88
N GLY A 98 30.65 12.24 -26.90
CA GLY A 98 31.32 10.95 -27.11
C GLY A 98 30.89 9.83 -26.15
N VAL A 99 29.83 10.05 -25.36
CA VAL A 99 29.22 9.00 -24.55
C VAL A 99 27.98 8.46 -25.27
N GLU A 100 28.02 7.17 -25.58
CA GLU A 100 26.91 6.45 -26.19
C GLU A 100 26.26 5.55 -25.13
N ALA A 101 24.95 5.35 -25.24
CA ALA A 101 24.25 4.39 -24.39
C ALA A 101 23.35 3.49 -25.22
N THR A 102 23.30 2.23 -24.85
CA THR A 102 22.47 1.21 -25.49
C THR A 102 21.59 0.56 -24.44
N LEU A 103 20.29 0.51 -24.71
CA LEU A 103 19.29 -0.19 -23.92
C LEU A 103 19.20 -1.63 -24.42
N HIS A 104 19.40 -2.60 -23.52
CA HIS A 104 19.24 -4.01 -23.82
C HIS A 104 18.01 -4.53 -23.09
N TRP A 105 17.06 -5.12 -23.80
CA TRP A 105 15.80 -5.57 -23.20
C TRP A 105 15.27 -6.84 -23.84
N ARG A 106 14.38 -7.54 -23.12
CA ARG A 106 13.56 -8.63 -23.66
C ARG A 106 12.27 -8.80 -22.87
N ARG A 107 11.35 -9.60 -23.38
CA ARG A 107 10.12 -9.99 -22.68
C ARG A 107 10.45 -10.86 -21.47
N TYR A 108 9.75 -10.65 -20.36
CA TYR A 108 9.95 -11.41 -19.12
C TYR A 108 8.68 -12.16 -18.71
N PRO A 109 8.77 -13.45 -18.32
CA PRO A 109 9.96 -14.29 -18.30
C PRO A 109 10.13 -15.02 -19.64
N THR A 110 11.15 -14.68 -20.43
CA THR A 110 11.49 -15.42 -21.66
C THR A 110 12.99 -15.66 -21.74
N GLN A 111 13.41 -16.63 -22.55
CA GLN A 111 14.81 -16.86 -22.89
C GLN A 111 15.20 -16.23 -24.24
N GLU A 112 14.42 -15.26 -24.71
CA GLU A 112 14.71 -14.57 -25.96
C GLU A 112 16.08 -13.88 -25.92
N PRO A 113 16.75 -13.74 -27.07
CA PRO A 113 17.90 -12.86 -27.20
C PRO A 113 17.53 -11.43 -26.80
N LEU A 114 18.46 -10.74 -26.15
CA LEU A 114 18.30 -9.32 -25.83
C LEU A 114 18.24 -8.51 -27.13
N GLN A 115 17.24 -7.63 -27.20
CA GLN A 115 17.11 -6.63 -28.24
C GLN A 115 17.82 -5.35 -27.81
N GLU A 116 18.41 -4.63 -28.77
CA GLU A 116 19.19 -3.42 -28.52
C GLU A 116 18.46 -2.20 -29.09
N VAL A 117 18.36 -1.14 -28.30
CA VAL A 117 17.83 0.16 -28.70
C VAL A 117 18.86 1.22 -28.33
N GLN A 118 19.29 2.01 -29.31
CA GLN A 118 20.23 3.10 -29.06
C GLN A 118 19.52 4.27 -28.37
N PHE A 119 20.19 4.87 -27.40
CA PHE A 119 19.71 6.10 -26.77
C PHE A 119 19.90 7.29 -27.73
N THR A 120 18.95 8.21 -27.70
CA THR A 120 19.02 9.51 -28.37
C THR A 120 19.29 10.60 -27.35
N THR A 121 20.16 11.55 -27.70
CA THR A 121 20.44 12.73 -26.87
C THR A 121 19.33 13.76 -27.03
N GLU A 122 18.70 14.13 -25.92
CA GLU A 122 17.68 15.17 -25.82
C GLU A 122 18.10 16.18 -24.75
N GLY A 123 18.89 17.19 -25.14
CA GLY A 123 19.44 18.16 -24.19
C GLY A 123 20.45 17.52 -23.23
N ASP A 124 20.18 17.60 -21.93
CA ASP A 124 21.03 17.04 -20.86
C ASP A 124 20.67 15.58 -20.51
N GLU A 125 19.81 14.94 -21.32
CA GLU A 125 19.31 13.58 -21.09
C GLU A 125 19.61 12.67 -22.29
N LEU A 126 19.92 11.42 -22.01
CA LEU A 126 19.87 10.32 -22.98
C LEU A 126 18.56 9.59 -22.76
N THR A 127 17.81 9.39 -23.83
CA THR A 127 16.50 8.73 -23.78
C THR A 127 16.41 7.54 -24.73
N ALA A 128 15.72 6.48 -24.32
CA ALA A 128 15.39 5.32 -25.15
C ALA A 128 13.98 4.83 -24.83
N LEU A 129 13.32 4.21 -25.81
CA LEU A 129 11.96 3.73 -25.67
C LEU A 129 11.93 2.20 -25.57
N LEU A 130 11.22 1.70 -24.56
CA LEU A 130 10.78 0.30 -24.51
C LEU A 130 9.38 0.21 -25.11
N PRO A 131 9.11 -0.80 -25.95
CA PRO A 131 7.79 -0.93 -26.58
C PRO A 131 6.72 -1.20 -25.53
N ALA A 132 5.57 -0.54 -25.69
CA ALA A 132 4.38 -0.78 -24.90
C ALA A 132 4.03 -2.29 -24.85
N GLN A 133 3.63 -2.78 -23.68
CA GLN A 133 3.16 -4.15 -23.49
C GLN A 133 1.69 -4.18 -23.08
N PRO A 134 0.98 -5.31 -23.33
CA PRO A 134 -0.33 -5.55 -22.74
C PRO A 134 -0.29 -5.50 -21.20
N ALA A 135 -1.47 -5.37 -20.60
CA ALA A 135 -1.60 -5.38 -19.14
C ALA A 135 -0.99 -6.63 -18.52
N ALA A 136 -0.29 -6.45 -17.39
CA ALA A 136 0.52 -7.48 -16.72
C ALA A 136 1.74 -7.98 -17.51
N GLY A 137 1.96 -7.48 -18.73
CA GLY A 137 3.21 -7.67 -19.48
C GLY A 137 4.40 -7.11 -18.72
N LYS A 138 5.50 -7.85 -18.76
CA LYS A 138 6.77 -7.45 -18.15
C LYS A 138 7.88 -7.49 -19.20
N LEU A 139 8.77 -6.52 -19.09
CA LEU A 139 10.05 -6.53 -19.80
C LEU A 139 11.16 -6.52 -18.75
N GLU A 140 12.25 -7.19 -19.04
CA GLU A 140 13.50 -7.00 -18.31
C GLU A 140 14.48 -6.23 -19.16
N TYR A 141 15.20 -5.29 -18.55
CA TYR A 141 16.17 -4.46 -19.28
C TYR A 141 17.33 -4.01 -18.41
N HIS A 142 18.38 -3.57 -19.08
CA HIS A 142 19.52 -2.86 -18.51
C HIS A 142 20.11 -1.91 -19.55
N VAL A 143 20.98 -1.02 -19.10
CA VAL A 143 21.65 -0.04 -19.95
C VAL A 143 23.14 -0.29 -19.95
N ILE A 144 23.76 -0.19 -21.13
CA ILE A 144 25.21 -0.19 -21.30
C ILE A 144 25.61 1.20 -21.77
N VAL A 145 26.47 1.87 -21.00
CA VAL A 145 27.03 3.17 -21.34
C VAL A 145 28.48 2.97 -21.80
N ARG A 146 28.83 3.52 -22.96
CA ARG A 146 30.16 3.43 -23.57
C ARG A 146 30.77 4.82 -23.70
N GLN A 147 32.04 4.93 -23.33
CA GLN A 147 32.86 6.12 -23.56
C GLN A 147 34.23 5.67 -24.07
N GLY A 148 34.46 5.78 -25.37
CA GLY A 148 35.63 5.18 -26.01
C GLY A 148 35.69 3.65 -25.76
N GLU A 149 36.76 3.16 -25.16
CA GLU A 149 36.92 1.74 -24.82
C GLU A 149 36.27 1.33 -23.48
N LYS A 150 35.87 2.30 -22.63
CA LYS A 150 35.27 1.99 -21.33
C LYS A 150 33.79 1.69 -21.49
N THR A 151 33.36 0.59 -20.89
CA THR A 151 31.95 0.16 -20.86
C THR A 151 31.48 0.06 -19.41
N ILE A 152 30.35 0.68 -19.11
CA ILE A 152 29.70 0.69 -17.80
C ILE A 152 28.32 0.08 -17.95
N ARG A 153 27.99 -0.90 -17.10
CA ARG A 153 26.67 -1.51 -17.04
C ARG A 153 25.82 -0.84 -15.96
N ILE A 154 24.56 -0.60 -16.26
CA ILE A 154 23.57 -0.04 -15.34
C ILE A 154 22.31 -0.93 -15.34
N PRO A 155 21.94 -1.56 -14.22
CA PRO A 155 22.65 -1.62 -12.93
C PRO A 155 23.98 -2.39 -13.00
N GLU A 156 24.88 -2.16 -12.03
CA GLU A 156 26.24 -2.74 -12.03
C GLU A 156 26.22 -4.28 -11.97
N SER A 157 25.30 -4.84 -11.19
CA SER A 157 25.12 -6.29 -11.09
C SER A 157 24.23 -6.83 -12.21
N ALA A 158 24.65 -7.94 -12.83
CA ALA A 158 23.85 -8.62 -13.85
C ALA A 158 22.58 -9.28 -13.28
N GLU A 159 22.58 -9.62 -11.99
CA GLU A 159 21.43 -10.20 -11.29
C GLU A 159 20.35 -9.14 -10.99
N GLU A 160 20.65 -7.86 -11.18
CA GLU A 160 19.78 -6.72 -10.85
C GLU A 160 19.10 -6.11 -12.09
N ASN A 161 18.88 -6.90 -13.16
CA ASN A 161 18.12 -6.41 -14.31
C ASN A 161 16.81 -5.76 -13.87
N VAL A 162 16.48 -4.64 -14.52
CA VAL A 162 15.28 -3.89 -14.19
C VAL A 162 14.09 -4.57 -14.81
N ILE A 163 13.20 -5.09 -13.98
CA ILE A 163 11.90 -5.58 -14.42
C ILE A 163 10.90 -4.43 -14.38
N ILE A 164 10.40 -4.04 -15.54
CA ILE A 164 9.30 -3.10 -15.72
C ILE A 164 8.00 -3.86 -15.96
N ARG A 165 6.90 -3.41 -15.34
CA ARG A 165 5.56 -3.99 -15.49
C ARG A 165 4.58 -2.97 -16.08
N PHE A 166 3.81 -3.41 -17.07
CA PHE A 166 2.78 -2.59 -17.72
C PHE A 166 1.41 -2.81 -17.08
N LYS A 167 0.62 -1.74 -16.98
CA LYS A 167 -0.72 -1.75 -16.39
C LYS A 167 -1.66 -0.80 -17.11
N ASP A 168 -2.94 -1.13 -17.11
CA ASP A 168 -3.96 -0.28 -17.74
C ASP A 168 -4.32 0.93 -16.86
N PRO A 169 -4.78 2.03 -17.48
CA PRO A 169 -5.45 3.14 -16.82
C PRO A 169 -6.60 2.72 -15.91
N VAL A 170 -6.46 2.95 -14.60
CA VAL A 170 -7.54 2.73 -13.64
C VAL A 170 -8.33 4.02 -13.44
N PRO A 171 -9.66 4.03 -13.59
CA PRO A 171 -10.46 5.22 -13.38
C PRO A 171 -10.31 5.79 -11.96
N GLY A 172 -10.07 7.10 -11.87
CA GLY A 172 -9.80 7.78 -10.61
C GLY A 172 -10.93 7.64 -9.58
N TYR A 173 -12.18 7.54 -10.03
CA TYR A 173 -13.35 7.35 -9.15
C TYR A 173 -13.41 5.97 -8.48
N VAL A 174 -12.59 5.00 -8.92
CA VAL A 174 -12.42 3.70 -8.24
C VAL A 174 -11.12 3.70 -7.44
N LEU A 175 -10.03 4.18 -8.05
CA LEU A 175 -8.71 4.14 -7.46
C LEU A 175 -8.60 5.00 -6.18
N TRP A 176 -9.13 6.23 -6.21
CA TRP A 176 -9.06 7.12 -5.05
C TRP A 176 -9.85 6.58 -3.85
N PRO A 177 -11.12 6.16 -4.00
CA PRO A 177 -11.84 5.53 -2.90
C PRO A 177 -11.15 4.29 -2.33
N HIS A 178 -10.59 3.43 -3.19
CA HIS A 178 -9.80 2.26 -2.76
C HIS A 178 -8.64 2.67 -1.85
N ILE A 179 -7.77 3.58 -2.32
CA ILE A 179 -6.58 4.02 -1.60
C ILE A 179 -6.95 4.68 -0.26
N ILE A 180 -7.93 5.58 -0.27
CA ILE A 180 -8.38 6.29 0.94
C ILE A 180 -8.91 5.28 1.97
N MET A 181 -9.73 4.33 1.52
CA MET A 181 -10.33 3.34 2.40
C MET A 181 -9.26 2.39 2.97
N MET A 182 -8.25 2.03 2.19
CA MET A 182 -7.12 1.22 2.66
C MET A 182 -6.32 1.94 3.75
N PHE A 183 -5.88 3.18 3.54
CA PHE A 183 -5.16 3.94 4.57
C PHE A 183 -6.02 4.17 5.83
N PHE A 184 -7.29 4.52 5.64
CA PHE A 184 -8.22 4.67 6.74
C PHE A 184 -8.34 3.38 7.57
N SER A 185 -8.49 2.22 6.90
CA SER A 185 -8.62 0.93 7.57
C SER A 185 -7.38 0.56 8.38
N VAL A 186 -6.17 0.84 7.86
CA VAL A 186 -4.92 0.63 8.59
C VAL A 186 -4.84 1.53 9.81
N LEU A 187 -5.10 2.83 9.65
CA LEU A 187 -5.05 3.78 10.76
C LEU A 187 -5.99 3.38 11.89
N ILE A 188 -7.24 3.08 11.56
CA ILE A 188 -8.25 2.67 12.52
C ILE A 188 -7.90 1.29 13.12
N GLY A 189 -7.36 0.37 12.32
CA GLY A 189 -6.92 -0.95 12.77
C GLY A 189 -5.79 -0.88 13.80
N MET A 190 -4.76 -0.09 13.53
CA MET A 190 -3.69 0.20 14.49
C MET A 190 -4.23 0.85 15.76
N ARG A 191 -5.16 1.80 15.61
CA ARG A 191 -5.84 2.44 16.73
C ARG A 191 -6.65 1.45 17.57
N ALA A 192 -7.27 0.44 16.95
CA ALA A 192 -8.01 -0.62 17.63
C ALA A 192 -7.08 -1.57 18.41
N GLY A 193 -5.94 -1.97 17.84
CA GLY A 193 -4.91 -2.76 18.53
C GLY A 193 -4.35 -2.03 19.76
N LEU A 194 -4.00 -0.76 19.60
CA LEU A 194 -3.56 0.10 20.71
C LEU A 194 -4.66 0.32 21.76
N ALA A 195 -5.93 0.42 21.34
CA ALA A 195 -7.06 0.46 22.27
C ALA A 195 -7.14 -0.83 23.09
N ALA A 196 -7.01 -1.99 22.44
CA ALA A 196 -7.07 -3.29 23.09
C ALA A 196 -6.01 -3.43 24.20
N LEU A 197 -4.82 -2.88 24.00
CA LEU A 197 -3.74 -2.86 25.00
C LEU A 197 -4.00 -1.87 26.14
N PHE A 198 -4.23 -0.60 25.80
CA PHE A 198 -4.09 0.50 26.79
C PHE A 198 -5.42 1.17 27.16
N ALA A 199 -6.44 1.11 26.31
CA ALA A 199 -7.69 1.86 26.46
C ALA A 199 -8.89 1.15 25.77
N PRO A 200 -9.37 0.01 26.30
CA PRO A 200 -10.26 -0.90 25.57
C PRO A 200 -11.67 -0.35 25.34
N GLY A 201 -12.07 0.73 26.01
CA GLY A 201 -13.42 1.30 25.91
C GLY A 201 -13.89 1.64 24.48
N GLY A 202 -12.96 1.95 23.56
CA GLY A 202 -13.25 2.22 22.14
C GLY A 202 -12.84 1.11 21.16
N MET A 203 -12.16 0.06 21.64
CA MET A 203 -11.56 -1.00 20.82
C MET A 203 -12.55 -1.60 19.81
N ARG A 204 -13.74 -1.97 20.29
CA ARG A 204 -14.77 -2.63 19.50
C ARG A 204 -15.27 -1.77 18.34
N ARG A 205 -15.54 -0.49 18.60
CA ARG A 205 -15.97 0.46 17.56
C ARG A 205 -14.89 0.58 16.49
N TYR A 206 -13.64 0.76 16.89
CA TYR A 206 -12.53 0.86 15.94
C TYR A 206 -12.34 -0.43 15.15
N ALA A 207 -12.42 -1.60 15.79
CA ALA A 207 -12.28 -2.88 15.10
C ALA A 207 -13.33 -3.07 14.00
N TRP A 208 -14.61 -2.80 14.30
CA TRP A 208 -15.68 -2.88 13.30
C TRP A 208 -15.55 -1.85 12.18
N ILE A 209 -15.14 -0.62 12.49
CA ILE A 209 -14.88 0.42 11.48
C ILE A 209 -13.72 0.01 10.56
N ALA A 210 -12.62 -0.49 11.12
CA ALA A 210 -11.47 -0.97 10.35
C ALA A 210 -11.85 -2.16 9.46
N PHE A 211 -12.61 -3.12 10.00
CA PHE A 211 -13.06 -4.29 9.25
C PHE A 211 -14.02 -3.91 8.11
N ALA A 212 -14.98 -3.01 8.36
CA ALA A 212 -15.88 -2.52 7.32
C ALA A 212 -15.12 -1.78 6.22
N GLY A 213 -14.22 -0.88 6.61
CA GLY A 213 -13.36 -0.16 5.66
C GLY A 213 -12.51 -1.13 4.84
N MET A 214 -11.89 -2.12 5.47
CA MET A 214 -11.06 -3.09 4.77
C MET A 214 -11.87 -4.01 3.87
N THR A 215 -13.12 -4.32 4.23
CA THR A 215 -14.01 -5.11 3.36
C THR A 215 -14.36 -4.32 2.10
N VAL A 216 -14.76 -3.06 2.25
CA VAL A 216 -15.13 -2.21 1.10
C VAL A 216 -13.89 -1.84 0.28
N GLY A 217 -12.85 -1.33 0.92
CA GLY A 217 -11.61 -0.91 0.27
C GLY A 217 -10.82 -2.08 -0.29
N GLY A 218 -10.61 -3.11 0.51
CA GLY A 218 -9.76 -4.24 0.19
C GLY A 218 -10.45 -5.33 -0.63
N MET A 219 -11.56 -5.87 -0.13
CA MET A 219 -12.21 -7.05 -0.72
C MET A 219 -13.23 -6.72 -1.84
N ILE A 220 -13.63 -5.46 -2.00
CA ILE A 220 -14.55 -5.03 -3.07
C ILE A 220 -13.81 -4.14 -4.06
N LEU A 221 -13.34 -2.96 -3.61
CA LEU A 221 -12.69 -2.01 -4.50
C LEU A 221 -11.32 -2.49 -4.99
N GLY A 222 -10.57 -3.25 -4.18
CA GLY A 222 -9.29 -3.84 -4.58
C GLY A 222 -9.40 -4.72 -5.82
N PRO A 223 -10.26 -5.77 -5.81
CA PRO A 223 -10.57 -6.56 -6.99
C PRO A 223 -10.99 -5.77 -8.22
N ILE A 224 -11.78 -4.71 -8.03
CA ILE A 224 -12.22 -3.86 -9.15
C ILE A 224 -11.03 -3.09 -9.73
N VAL A 225 -10.18 -2.51 -8.88
CA VAL A 225 -8.93 -1.84 -9.31
C VAL A 225 -8.02 -2.81 -10.07
N GLN A 226 -7.88 -4.03 -9.57
CA GLN A 226 -7.08 -5.08 -10.20
C GLN A 226 -7.66 -5.49 -11.56
N LYS A 227 -8.99 -5.62 -11.67
CA LYS A 227 -9.65 -5.91 -12.93
C LYS A 227 -9.37 -4.83 -13.96
N TYR A 228 -9.41 -3.56 -13.56
CA TYR A 228 -9.06 -2.45 -14.45
C TYR A 228 -7.59 -2.48 -14.85
N ALA A 229 -6.66 -2.75 -13.92
CA ALA A 229 -5.23 -2.65 -14.17
C ALA A 229 -4.63 -3.86 -14.92
N PHE A 230 -5.20 -5.06 -14.70
CA PHE A 230 -4.60 -6.34 -15.08
C PHE A 230 -5.63 -7.36 -15.60
N GLY A 231 -6.88 -6.98 -15.87
CA GLY A 231 -7.86 -7.89 -16.48
C GLY A 231 -8.42 -9.00 -15.56
N ALA A 232 -7.97 -9.15 -14.31
CA ALA A 232 -8.46 -10.15 -13.36
C ALA A 232 -8.99 -9.50 -12.07
N TYR A 233 -10.12 -10.00 -11.54
CA TYR A 233 -10.67 -9.51 -10.28
C TYR A 233 -9.92 -10.02 -9.05
N TRP A 234 -9.41 -11.24 -9.11
CA TRP A 234 -8.74 -11.87 -7.99
C TRP A 234 -7.83 -12.97 -8.50
N THR A 235 -6.59 -12.96 -8.04
CA THR A 235 -5.54 -13.91 -8.41
C THR A 235 -4.91 -14.56 -7.18
N GLY A 236 -5.48 -14.33 -5.99
CA GLY A 236 -5.12 -15.02 -4.75
C GLY A 236 -5.90 -16.32 -4.54
N PHE A 237 -5.69 -16.94 -3.38
CA PHE A 237 -6.38 -18.17 -2.97
C PHE A 237 -7.91 -17.97 -3.00
N PRO A 238 -8.70 -18.97 -3.45
CA PRO A 238 -8.28 -20.32 -3.85
C PRO A 238 -7.87 -20.47 -5.33
N TRP A 239 -7.94 -19.42 -6.14
CA TRP A 239 -7.76 -19.53 -7.60
C TRP A 239 -6.36 -19.22 -8.09
N GLY A 240 -5.48 -18.66 -7.25
CA GLY A 240 -4.08 -18.40 -7.60
C GLY A 240 -3.19 -18.10 -6.40
N GLY A 241 -1.93 -17.77 -6.70
CA GLY A 241 -0.87 -17.49 -5.73
C GLY A 241 -0.50 -16.02 -5.53
N ASP A 242 -1.26 -15.05 -6.06
CA ASP A 242 -0.87 -13.62 -5.98
C ASP A 242 -0.69 -13.16 -4.54
N LEU A 243 0.50 -12.63 -4.26
CA LEU A 243 0.92 -12.28 -2.91
C LEU A 243 0.12 -11.09 -2.36
N THR A 244 -0.30 -10.16 -3.22
CA THR A 244 -1.06 -8.96 -2.81
C THR A 244 -2.46 -9.36 -2.38
N ASP A 245 -3.11 -10.21 -3.17
CA ASP A 245 -4.45 -10.73 -2.88
C ASP A 245 -4.45 -11.61 -1.63
N ASN A 246 -3.46 -12.51 -1.51
CA ASN A 246 -3.31 -13.37 -0.35
C ASN A 246 -3.03 -12.60 0.95
N LYS A 247 -2.21 -11.55 0.90
CA LYS A 247 -1.99 -10.64 2.03
C LYS A 247 -3.29 -9.98 2.48
N MET A 248 -4.06 -9.48 1.52
CA MET A 248 -5.35 -8.85 1.80
C MET A 248 -6.33 -9.85 2.42
N LEU A 249 -6.39 -11.08 1.91
CA LEU A 249 -7.23 -12.14 2.45
C LEU A 249 -6.84 -12.55 3.87
N ILE A 250 -5.57 -12.79 4.14
CA ILE A 250 -5.06 -13.15 5.48
C ILE A 250 -5.42 -12.05 6.48
N MET A 251 -5.18 -10.80 6.12
CA MET A 251 -5.54 -9.66 6.95
C MET A 251 -7.06 -9.61 7.18
N TRP A 252 -7.87 -9.77 6.13
CA TRP A 252 -9.32 -9.76 6.23
C TRP A 252 -9.86 -10.86 7.14
N VAL A 253 -9.37 -12.10 7.02
CA VAL A 253 -9.75 -13.23 7.87
C VAL A 253 -9.37 -13.02 9.33
N ALA A 254 -8.20 -12.44 9.60
CA ALA A 254 -7.77 -12.11 10.96
C ALA A 254 -8.71 -11.09 11.63
N TRP A 255 -9.13 -10.05 10.90
CA TRP A 255 -10.08 -9.06 11.41
C TRP A 255 -11.52 -9.57 11.47
N LEU A 256 -11.94 -10.44 10.55
CA LEU A 256 -13.23 -11.13 10.64
C LEU A 256 -13.28 -11.96 11.93
N SER A 257 -12.21 -12.71 12.21
CA SER A 257 -12.08 -13.51 13.44
C SER A 257 -12.11 -12.62 14.68
N ALA A 258 -11.40 -11.49 14.66
CA ALA A 258 -11.43 -10.51 15.75
C ALA A 258 -12.84 -9.93 15.97
N CYS A 259 -13.52 -9.53 14.90
CA CYS A 259 -14.88 -8.97 14.96
C CYS A 259 -15.91 -10.04 15.41
N GLY A 260 -15.76 -11.29 14.98
CA GLY A 260 -16.56 -12.42 15.44
C GLY A 260 -16.36 -12.71 16.93
N ALA A 261 -15.12 -12.71 17.41
CA ALA A 261 -14.78 -12.96 18.81
C ALA A 261 -15.29 -11.86 19.76
N ILE A 262 -15.14 -10.58 19.38
CA ILE A 262 -15.66 -9.46 20.19
C ILE A 262 -17.20 -9.37 20.07
N GLY A 263 -17.76 -9.67 18.90
CA GLY A 263 -19.17 -9.56 18.56
C GLY A 263 -19.67 -8.11 18.50
N LEU A 264 -21.00 -7.95 18.38
CA LEU A 264 -21.66 -6.64 18.42
C LEU A 264 -21.88 -6.15 19.87
N HIS A 265 -22.19 -7.07 20.78
CA HIS A 265 -22.53 -6.76 22.18
C HIS A 265 -21.37 -7.03 23.15
N ARG A 266 -21.22 -6.15 24.14
CA ARG A 266 -20.22 -6.27 25.21
C ARG A 266 -20.38 -7.59 25.96
N ARG A 267 -19.26 -8.25 26.26
CA ARG A 267 -19.22 -9.50 27.05
C ARG A 267 -18.54 -9.28 28.39
N LYS A 268 -18.91 -10.06 29.41
CA LYS A 268 -18.40 -9.93 30.79
C LYS A 268 -16.89 -10.22 30.94
N LYS A 269 -16.30 -11.00 30.02
CA LYS A 269 -14.85 -11.28 29.96
C LYS A 269 -14.29 -10.88 28.60
N GLU A 270 -13.77 -9.66 28.48
CA GLU A 270 -13.19 -9.15 27.22
C GLU A 270 -11.71 -9.50 27.03
N GLY A 271 -11.08 -10.27 27.93
CA GLY A 271 -9.66 -10.63 27.82
C GLY A 271 -9.30 -11.33 26.50
N VAL A 272 -10.10 -12.33 26.10
CA VAL A 272 -9.94 -13.02 24.82
C VAL A 272 -10.17 -12.06 23.66
N GLY A 273 -11.24 -11.26 23.70
CA GLY A 273 -11.53 -10.28 22.65
C GLY A 273 -10.40 -9.25 22.45
N ARG A 274 -9.79 -8.79 23.54
CA ARG A 274 -8.62 -7.91 23.50
C ARG A 274 -7.42 -8.60 22.86
N ALA A 275 -7.12 -9.83 23.26
CA ALA A 275 -6.01 -10.60 22.69
C ALA A 275 -6.18 -10.79 21.18
N VAL A 276 -7.39 -11.17 20.70
CA VAL A 276 -7.63 -11.38 19.27
C VAL A 276 -7.51 -10.08 18.46
N VAL A 277 -7.97 -8.93 19.00
CA VAL A 277 -7.79 -7.63 18.32
C VAL A 277 -6.31 -7.22 18.26
N VAL A 278 -5.54 -7.49 19.31
CA VAL A 278 -4.08 -7.25 19.29
C VAL A 278 -3.42 -8.13 18.23
N VAL A 279 -3.74 -9.42 18.20
CA VAL A 279 -3.21 -10.35 17.19
C VAL A 279 -3.58 -9.89 15.78
N ALA A 280 -4.83 -9.49 15.52
CA ALA A 280 -5.24 -8.98 14.22
C ALA A 280 -4.48 -7.69 13.82
N SER A 281 -4.20 -6.80 14.77
CA SER A 281 -3.37 -5.61 14.50
C SER A 281 -1.90 -5.97 14.20
N ILE A 282 -1.34 -6.99 14.85
CA ILE A 282 0.00 -7.49 14.56
C ILE A 282 0.04 -8.12 13.16
N VAL A 283 -0.93 -8.97 12.83
CA VAL A 283 -1.07 -9.58 11.49
C VAL A 283 -1.13 -8.49 10.43
N MET A 284 -1.95 -7.46 10.63
CA MET A 284 -2.01 -6.29 9.75
C MET A 284 -0.61 -5.66 9.60
N THR A 285 0.08 -5.31 10.69
CA THR A 285 1.44 -4.73 10.61
C THR A 285 2.40 -5.62 9.84
N VAL A 286 2.44 -6.93 10.12
CA VAL A 286 3.32 -7.88 9.45
C VAL A 286 3.02 -7.94 7.95
N VAL A 287 1.74 -8.02 7.57
CA VAL A 287 1.32 -7.99 6.16
C VAL A 287 1.83 -6.74 5.45
N TYR A 288 1.75 -5.57 6.09
CA TYR A 288 2.24 -4.31 5.51
C TYR A 288 3.78 -4.23 5.42
N LEU A 289 4.51 -4.99 6.26
CA LEU A 289 5.97 -5.10 6.22
C LEU A 289 6.49 -6.07 5.16
N ILE A 290 5.67 -6.96 4.63
CA ILE A 290 6.07 -7.81 3.51
C ILE A 290 5.99 -6.95 2.23
N PRO A 291 7.08 -6.78 1.45
CA PRO A 291 7.06 -5.99 0.22
C PRO A 291 5.96 -6.47 -0.74
N HIS A 292 5.14 -5.54 -1.26
CA HIS A 292 4.26 -5.85 -2.39
C HIS A 292 5.16 -6.11 -3.61
N SER A 293 4.90 -7.18 -4.37
CA SER A 293 5.62 -7.58 -5.59
C SER A 293 6.76 -8.61 -5.53
N MET A 294 6.74 -9.53 -4.57
CA MET A 294 7.52 -10.77 -4.79
C MET A 294 6.83 -11.70 -5.80
N ARG A 295 5.49 -11.68 -5.93
CA ARG A 295 4.70 -12.55 -6.83
C ARG A 295 3.36 -11.92 -7.19
N GLY A 296 3.32 -11.16 -8.28
CA GLY A 296 2.10 -10.50 -8.78
C GLY A 296 1.57 -11.17 -10.06
N SER A 297 0.37 -10.79 -10.53
CA SER A 297 -0.13 -11.24 -11.84
C SER A 297 0.88 -10.99 -12.98
N GLU A 298 0.95 -11.92 -13.92
CA GLU A 298 1.96 -11.95 -14.99
C GLU A 298 1.32 -12.42 -16.30
N LEU A 299 1.75 -11.84 -17.42
CA LEU A 299 1.30 -12.23 -18.76
C LEU A 299 2.07 -13.45 -19.25
N ASP A 300 1.35 -14.48 -19.67
CA ASP A 300 1.91 -15.66 -20.32
C ASP A 300 2.08 -15.41 -21.82
N TYR A 301 3.31 -15.07 -22.22
CA TYR A 301 3.62 -14.82 -23.63
C TYR A 301 3.43 -16.06 -24.52
N SER A 302 3.51 -17.28 -23.98
CA SER A 302 3.32 -18.51 -24.76
C SER A 302 1.88 -18.66 -25.25
N GLN A 303 0.91 -18.26 -24.41
CA GLN A 303 -0.51 -18.26 -24.77
C GLN A 303 -0.83 -17.14 -25.78
N VAL A 304 -0.23 -15.96 -25.60
CA VAL A 304 -0.39 -14.84 -26.55
C VAL A 304 0.12 -15.23 -27.95
N GLU A 305 1.26 -15.91 -28.02
CA GLU A 305 1.81 -16.41 -29.30
C GLU A 305 0.94 -17.49 -29.94
N GLN A 306 0.19 -18.25 -29.14
CA GLN A 306 -0.83 -19.20 -29.62
C GLN A 306 -2.15 -18.52 -30.06
N GLY A 307 -2.22 -17.18 -30.00
CA GLY A 307 -3.38 -16.39 -30.43
C GLY A 307 -4.43 -16.19 -29.35
N VAL A 308 -4.14 -16.51 -28.08
CA VAL A 308 -5.02 -16.17 -26.95
C VAL A 308 -4.97 -14.65 -26.73
N ASP A 309 -6.15 -14.06 -26.52
CA ASP A 309 -6.23 -12.64 -26.19
C ASP A 309 -5.41 -12.32 -24.92
N PRO A 310 -4.54 -11.30 -24.93
CA PRO A 310 -3.67 -10.98 -23.79
C PRO A 310 -4.42 -10.77 -22.47
N SER A 311 -5.67 -10.31 -22.49
CA SER A 311 -6.48 -10.15 -21.27
C SER A 311 -6.88 -11.47 -20.62
N ARG A 312 -6.81 -12.58 -21.37
CA ARG A 312 -7.12 -13.95 -20.93
C ARG A 312 -5.87 -14.78 -20.64
N ALA A 313 -4.70 -14.33 -21.07
CA ALA A 313 -3.41 -14.98 -20.86
C ALA A 313 -2.71 -14.52 -19.58
N ILE A 314 -3.44 -13.98 -18.60
CA ILE A 314 -2.87 -13.44 -17.36
C ILE A 314 -3.01 -14.48 -16.26
N GLY A 315 -1.86 -14.94 -15.75
CA GLY A 315 -1.73 -15.91 -14.66
C GLY A 315 -1.05 -15.31 -13.44
N THR A 316 -0.63 -16.18 -12.52
CA THR A 316 0.26 -15.83 -11.41
C THR A 316 1.69 -16.19 -11.76
N GLY A 317 2.65 -15.28 -11.53
CA GLY A 317 4.07 -15.53 -11.79
C GLY A 317 4.64 -16.58 -10.84
N GLU A 318 4.35 -17.84 -11.14
CA GLU A 318 4.99 -19.10 -10.73
C GLU A 318 4.17 -20.25 -11.31
N GLU A 319 4.36 -20.51 -12.62
CA GLU A 319 4.41 -21.86 -13.22
C GLU A 319 5.49 -21.86 -14.31
#